data_AF-A0A7X3JZ05-F1
#
_entry.id   AF-A0A7X3JZ05-F1
#
_cell.length_a   1.000
_cell.length_b   1.000
_cell.length_c   1.000
_cell.angle_alpha   90.00
_cell.angle_beta   90.00
_cell.angle_gamma   90.00
#
_symmetry.space_group_name_H-M   'P 1'
#
loop_
_entity.id
_entity.type
_entity.pdbx_description
1 polymer ?
#
loop_
_entity_poly.entity_id
_entity_poly.type
_entity_poly.pdbx_seq_one_letter_code
_entity_poly.pdbx_strand_id
1 'polypeptide(L)'
;MIAEFVALSVGFKVIVECKRYTRPVEREKIVVLADKVRSLGAHKGILISTSGFQSGATEYARQHGIALLQIFDKYVMHAQASSNLQTDPILLEFIKQSPKFYAYQCDLNDFPDKKIYPSKTMVLEIKKKISK
;
A
#
# COMPACT_ATOMS: atom_id res chain seq x y z
N MET A 1 9.48 12.19 -3.16
CA MET A 1 10.50 11.59 -2.28
C MET A 1 11.36 10.67 -3.13
N ILE A 2 12.64 10.56 -2.83
CA ILE A 2 13.55 9.62 -3.49
C ILE A 2 14.03 8.65 -2.41
N ALA A 3 13.98 7.36 -2.71
CA ALA A 3 14.57 6.31 -1.89
C ALA A 3 15.75 5.70 -2.63
N GLU A 4 16.89 5.61 -1.97
CA GLU A 4 18.11 5.02 -2.51
C GLU A 4 18.56 3.88 -1.61
N PHE A 5 18.95 2.76 -2.21
CA PHE A 5 19.45 1.60 -1.49
C PHE A 5 20.42 0.81 -2.35
N VAL A 6 21.22 -0.04 -1.72
CA VAL A 6 22.13 -0.96 -2.41
C VAL A 6 21.59 -2.38 -2.28
N ALA A 7 21.50 -3.09 -3.40
CA ALA A 7 21.21 -4.51 -3.43
C ALA A 7 22.15 -5.19 -4.43
N LEU A 8 22.68 -6.36 -4.07
CA LEU A 8 23.67 -7.07 -4.90
C LEU A 8 24.89 -6.20 -5.27
N SER A 9 25.31 -5.33 -4.35
CA SER A 9 26.37 -4.33 -4.56
C SER A 9 26.10 -3.31 -5.68
N VAL A 10 24.84 -3.17 -6.12
CA VAL A 10 24.38 -2.19 -7.12
C VAL A 10 23.47 -1.16 -6.47
N GLY A 11 23.64 0.11 -6.82
CA GLY A 11 22.81 1.22 -6.35
C GLY A 11 21.48 1.31 -7.08
N PHE A 12 20.38 1.37 -6.34
CA PHE A 12 19.03 1.55 -6.85
C PHE A 12 18.47 2.89 -6.40
N LYS A 13 17.79 3.56 -7.33
CA LYS A 13 17.08 4.82 -7.11
C LYS A 13 15.60 4.62 -7.40
N VAL A 14 14.76 4.96 -6.44
CA VAL A 14 13.30 4.81 -6.52
C VAL A 14 12.63 6.14 -6.29
N ILE A 15 11.75 6.54 -7.21
CA ILE A 15 10.91 7.73 -7.04
C ILE A 15 9.62 7.32 -6.34
N VAL A 16 9.34 7.96 -5.21
CA VAL A 16 8.12 7.72 -4.43
C VAL A 16 7.28 9.00 -4.40
N GLU A 17 6.04 8.89 -4.83
CA GLU A 17 5.04 9.94 -4.72
C GLU A 17 3.86 9.50 -3.86
N CYS A 18 3.46 10.37 -2.93
CA CYS A 18 2.27 10.17 -2.10
C CYS A 18 1.18 11.16 -2.54
N LYS A 19 -0.02 10.67 -2.78
CA LYS A 19 -1.19 11.46 -3.15
C LYS A 19 -2.32 11.23 -2.15
N ARG A 20 -2.78 12.30 -1.51
CA ARG A 20 -3.96 12.26 -0.67
C ARG A 20 -5.16 12.73 -1.49
N TYR A 21 -5.93 11.77 -2.01
CA TYR A 21 -7.13 12.05 -2.78
C TYR A 21 -8.36 11.39 -2.16
N THR A 22 -9.52 11.96 -2.47
CA THR A 22 -10.84 11.41 -2.13
C THR A 22 -11.42 10.58 -3.27
N ARG A 23 -11.01 10.87 -4.52
CA ARG A 23 -11.41 10.12 -5.72
C ARG A 23 -10.30 9.16 -6.19
N PRO A 24 -10.64 8.10 -6.94
CA PRO A 24 -9.64 7.21 -7.51
C PRO A 24 -8.58 7.95 -8.34
N VAL A 25 -7.33 7.53 -8.22
CA VAL A 25 -6.21 8.13 -8.95
C VAL A 25 -6.35 7.84 -10.44
N GLU A 26 -6.30 8.90 -11.23
CA GLU A 26 -6.40 8.85 -12.69
C GLU A 26 -5.06 8.49 -13.34
N ARG A 27 -5.12 7.98 -14.57
CA ARG A 27 -3.95 7.50 -15.34
C ARG A 27 -2.88 8.57 -15.51
N GLU A 28 -3.27 9.83 -15.71
CA GLU A 28 -2.34 10.95 -15.95
C GLU A 28 -1.32 11.08 -14.82
N LYS A 29 -1.70 10.79 -13.58
CA LYS A 29 -0.77 10.86 -12.44
C LYS A 29 0.31 9.78 -12.52
N ILE A 30 -0.03 8.62 -13.07
CA ILE A 30 0.92 7.51 -13.25
C ILE A 30 1.85 7.80 -14.43
N VAL A 31 1.34 8.38 -15.52
CA VAL A 31 2.15 8.83 -16.67
C VAL A 31 3.21 9.83 -16.22
N VAL A 32 2.81 10.85 -15.45
CA VAL A 32 3.74 11.86 -14.92
C VAL A 32 4.82 11.22 -14.05
N LEU A 33 4.48 10.24 -13.22
CA LEU A 33 5.47 9.52 -12.42
C LEU A 33 6.42 8.69 -13.29
N ALA A 34 5.91 7.99 -14.31
CA ALA A 34 6.72 7.21 -15.23
C ALA A 34 7.73 8.09 -15.99
N ASP A 35 7.30 9.28 -16.43
CA ASP A 35 8.17 10.26 -17.07
C ASP A 35 9.25 10.80 -16.11
N LYS A 36 8.93 11.00 -14.83
CA LYS A 36 9.92 11.36 -13.80
C LYS A 36 10.93 10.24 -13.56
N VAL A 37 10.49 8.99 -13.50
CA VAL A 37 11.39 7.84 -13.36
C VAL A 37 12.38 7.81 -14.52
N ARG A 38 11.90 7.98 -15.76
CA ARG A 38 12.74 8.01 -16.96
C ARG A 38 13.70 9.21 -16.97
N SER A 39 13.20 10.42 -16.75
CA SER A 39 14.00 11.66 -16.83
C SER A 39 15.06 11.77 -15.73
N LEU A 40 14.82 11.17 -14.55
CA LEU A 40 15.76 11.21 -13.42
C LEU A 40 16.70 9.99 -13.37
N GLY A 41 16.64 9.10 -14.37
CA GLY A 41 17.43 7.86 -14.39
C GLY A 41 17.16 6.96 -13.18
N ALA A 42 15.91 6.92 -12.71
CA ALA A 42 15.50 6.06 -11.61
C ALA A 42 15.10 4.67 -12.12
N HIS A 43 15.19 3.69 -11.24
CA HIS A 43 14.97 2.27 -11.57
C HIS A 43 13.53 1.83 -11.30
N LYS A 44 12.81 2.55 -10.43
CA LYS A 44 11.42 2.22 -10.07
C LYS A 44 10.65 3.46 -9.68
N GLY A 45 9.36 3.47 -9.98
CA GLY A 45 8.39 4.41 -9.42
C GLY A 45 7.42 3.71 -8.48
N ILE A 46 7.07 4.37 -7.37
CA ILE A 46 6.03 3.93 -6.45
C ILE A 46 5.05 5.09 -6.24
N LEU A 47 3.76 4.87 -6.53
CA LEU A 47 2.71 5.82 -6.20
C LEU A 47 1.86 5.29 -5.05
N ILE A 48 1.76 6.08 -3.99
CA ILE A 48 1.02 5.77 -2.78
C ILE A 48 -0.21 6.67 -2.73
N SER A 49 -1.40 6.09 -2.50
CA SER A 49 -2.65 6.85 -2.39
C SER A 49 -3.49 6.43 -1.19
N THR A 50 -4.29 7.36 -0.66
CA THR A 50 -5.37 7.05 0.31
C THR A 50 -6.67 6.61 -0.37
N SER A 51 -6.78 6.84 -1.67
CA SER A 51 -7.87 6.35 -2.52
C SER A 51 -7.40 5.24 -3.45
N GLY A 52 -8.35 4.53 -4.07
CA GLY A 52 -8.04 3.51 -5.08
C GLY A 52 -7.49 4.10 -6.38
N PHE A 53 -7.36 3.26 -7.39
CA PHE A 53 -6.86 3.61 -8.71
C PHE A 53 -7.90 3.27 -9.78
N GLN A 54 -8.00 4.08 -10.82
CA GLN A 54 -8.82 3.71 -11.98
C GLN A 54 -8.18 2.53 -12.72
N SER A 55 -8.99 1.71 -13.39
CA SER A 55 -8.50 0.56 -14.19
C SER A 55 -7.47 0.96 -15.25
N GLY A 56 -7.67 2.11 -15.90
CA GLY A 56 -6.69 2.66 -16.86
C GLY A 56 -5.36 3.09 -16.21
N ALA A 57 -5.37 3.41 -14.92
CA ALA A 57 -4.18 3.76 -14.15
C ALA A 57 -3.42 2.50 -13.70
N THR A 58 -4.12 1.47 -13.21
CA THR A 58 -3.52 0.19 -12.82
C THR A 58 -2.89 -0.52 -14.02
N GLU A 59 -3.58 -0.54 -15.16
CA GLU A 59 -3.05 -1.15 -16.38
C GLU A 59 -1.79 -0.42 -16.88
N TYR A 60 -1.82 0.92 -16.90
CA TYR A 60 -0.64 1.69 -17.30
C TYR A 60 0.54 1.46 -16.35
N ALA A 61 0.29 1.46 -15.03
CA ALA A 61 1.33 1.24 -14.03
C ALA A 61 2.04 -0.10 -14.24
N ARG A 62 1.26 -1.17 -14.46
CA ARG A 62 1.78 -2.51 -14.75
C ARG A 62 2.68 -2.52 -15.98
N GLN A 63 2.21 -1.95 -17.09
CA GLN A 63 2.94 -1.91 -18.36
C GLN A 63 4.27 -1.15 -18.25
N HIS A 64 4.34 -0.14 -17.37
CA HIS A 64 5.50 0.74 -17.23
C HIS A 64 6.32 0.44 -15.97
N GLY A 65 6.05 -0.67 -15.29
CA GLY A 65 6.78 -1.08 -14.10
C GLY A 65 6.65 -0.12 -12.92
N ILE A 66 5.54 0.60 -12.77
CA ILE A 66 5.24 1.46 -11.62
C ILE A 66 4.46 0.64 -10.58
N ALA A 67 4.88 0.70 -9.31
CA ALA A 67 4.15 0.06 -8.22
C ALA A 67 3.09 1.00 -7.65
N LEU A 68 1.89 0.48 -7.40
CA LEU A 68 0.78 1.21 -6.80
C LEU A 68 0.51 0.69 -5.39
N LEU A 69 0.43 1.58 -4.41
CA LEU A 69 0.14 1.26 -3.03
C LEU A 69 -1.09 2.05 -2.57
N GLN A 70 -2.05 1.38 -1.94
CA GLN A 70 -3.16 2.02 -1.27
C GLN A 70 -3.01 1.91 0.24
N ILE A 71 -3.19 3.05 0.92
CA ILE A 71 -3.19 3.16 2.38
C ILE A 71 -4.63 3.23 2.88
N PHE A 72 -4.91 2.44 3.91
CA PHE A 72 -6.20 2.39 4.57
C PHE A 72 -6.04 2.63 6.07
N ASP A 73 -7.06 3.21 6.69
CA ASP A 73 -7.17 3.21 8.14
C ASP A 73 -7.60 1.82 8.63
N LYS A 74 -7.09 1.39 9.78
CA LYS A 74 -7.42 0.09 10.38
C LYS A 74 -8.92 -0.16 10.50
N TYR A 75 -9.73 0.86 10.74
CA TYR A 75 -11.18 0.68 10.85
C TYR A 75 -11.82 0.23 9.54
N VAL A 76 -11.31 0.69 8.38
CA VAL A 76 -11.80 0.26 7.06
C VAL A 76 -11.50 -1.22 6.83
N MET A 77 -10.31 -1.67 7.24
CA MET A 77 -9.91 -3.08 7.12
C MET A 77 -10.75 -4.03 7.96
N HIS A 78 -11.14 -3.60 9.16
CA HIS A 78 -11.91 -4.43 10.08
C HIS A 78 -13.43 -4.31 9.91
N ALA A 79 -13.92 -3.28 9.19
CA ALA A 79 -15.36 -3.10 8.92
C ALA A 79 -15.93 -4.13 7.93
N GLN A 80 -15.16 -4.57 6.93
CA GLN A 80 -15.64 -5.54 5.93
C GLN A 80 -15.74 -6.97 6.48
N ALA A 81 -15.14 -7.25 7.63
CA ALA A 81 -15.13 -8.59 8.22
C ALA A 81 -16.38 -8.90 9.06
N SER A 82 -17.32 -7.97 9.27
CA SER A 82 -18.43 -8.20 10.19
C SER A 82 -19.64 -7.29 9.94
N SER A 83 -20.73 -7.86 9.44
CA SER A 83 -22.10 -7.34 9.68
C SER A 83 -22.55 -7.54 11.14
N ASN A 84 -21.79 -8.31 11.94
CA ASN A 84 -21.98 -8.52 13.37
C ASN A 84 -20.72 -8.14 14.15
N LEU A 85 -20.45 -6.84 14.30
CA LEU A 85 -19.44 -6.36 15.24
C LEU A 85 -19.99 -6.45 16.68
N GLN A 86 -20.21 -7.68 17.17
CA GLN A 86 -20.60 -7.93 18.56
C GLN A 86 -19.53 -8.79 19.24
N THR A 87 -18.74 -8.12 20.08
CA THR A 87 -18.11 -8.62 21.32
C THR A 87 -17.20 -9.85 21.26
N ASP A 88 -16.11 -9.83 20.47
CA ASP A 88 -14.91 -10.60 20.81
C ASP A 88 -13.86 -9.67 21.48
N PRO A 89 -13.64 -9.76 22.81
CA PRO A 89 -12.66 -8.96 23.53
C PRO A 89 -11.25 -9.08 22.96
N ILE A 90 -10.88 -10.25 22.44
CA ILE A 90 -9.57 -10.52 21.86
C ILE A 90 -9.42 -9.76 20.53
N LEU A 91 -10.48 -9.73 19.71
CA LEU A 91 -10.48 -8.97 18.46
C LEU A 91 -10.41 -7.46 18.74
N LEU A 92 -11.14 -6.96 19.73
CA LEU A 92 -11.07 -5.55 20.12
C LEU A 92 -9.67 -5.16 20.60
N GLU A 93 -9.05 -6.00 21.43
CA GLU A 93 -7.69 -5.78 21.91
C GLU A 93 -6.67 -5.86 20.77
N PHE A 94 -6.87 -6.79 19.83
CA PHE A 94 -6.09 -6.86 18.60
C PHE A 94 -6.21 -5.60 17.76
N ILE A 95 -7.42 -5.07 17.54
CA ILE A 95 -7.63 -3.84 16.77
C ILE A 95 -7.03 -2.63 17.49
N LYS A 96 -7.08 -2.58 18.83
CA LYS A 96 -6.44 -1.53 19.63
C LYS A 96 -4.92 -1.55 19.45
N GLN A 97 -4.29 -2.71 19.61
CA GLN A 97 -2.83 -2.88 19.49
C GLN A 97 -2.33 -2.86 18.04
N SER A 98 -3.22 -3.01 17.06
CA SER A 98 -2.87 -2.96 15.64
C SER A 98 -2.46 -1.55 15.19
N PRO A 99 -1.54 -1.45 14.20
CA PRO A 99 -1.16 -0.18 13.61
C PRO A 99 -2.35 0.59 13.07
N LYS A 100 -2.26 1.92 13.14
CA LYS A 100 -3.32 2.82 12.65
C LYS A 100 -3.58 2.64 11.16
N PHE A 101 -2.53 2.40 10.38
CA PHE A 101 -2.60 2.33 8.92
C PHE A 101 -2.21 0.95 8.40
N TYR A 102 -2.80 0.58 7.28
CA TYR A 102 -2.47 -0.59 6.50
C TYR A 102 -2.09 -0.15 5.10
N ALA A 103 -1.10 -0.81 4.50
CA ALA A 103 -0.71 -0.55 3.12
C ALA A 103 -0.79 -1.85 2.32
N TYR A 104 -1.41 -1.76 1.16
CA TYR A 104 -1.52 -2.87 0.24
C TYR A 104 -1.04 -2.46 -1.15
N GLN A 105 -0.45 -3.42 -1.86
CA GLN A 105 -0.16 -3.29 -3.26
C GLN A 105 -1.43 -3.54 -4.08
N CYS A 106 -1.69 -2.62 -5.02
CA CYS A 106 -2.78 -2.73 -5.96
C CYS A 106 -2.24 -3.33 -7.27
N ASP A 107 -2.84 -4.43 -7.70
CA ASP A 107 -2.62 -5.04 -9.01
C ASP A 107 -3.95 -4.99 -9.81
N LEU A 108 -4.00 -5.60 -11.01
CA LEU A 108 -5.14 -5.51 -11.95
C LEU A 108 -6.44 -6.12 -11.44
N ASN A 109 -6.37 -7.03 -10.48
CA ASN A 109 -7.57 -7.66 -9.92
C ASN A 109 -8.09 -6.76 -8.80
N ASP A 110 -9.42 -6.56 -8.77
CA ASP A 110 -10.16 -5.58 -7.97
C ASP A 110 -10.04 -5.72 -6.43
N PHE A 111 -9.04 -6.44 -5.91
CA PHE A 111 -8.71 -6.51 -4.51
C PHE A 111 -7.19 -6.40 -4.29
N PRO A 112 -6.72 -5.67 -3.26
CA PRO A 112 -5.30 -5.59 -2.96
C PRO A 112 -4.66 -6.97 -2.70
N ASP A 113 -3.88 -7.45 -3.66
CA ASP A 113 -3.35 -8.83 -3.66
C ASP A 113 -2.25 -9.06 -2.61
N LYS A 114 -1.55 -8.00 -2.18
CA LYS A 114 -0.41 -8.13 -1.26
C LYS A 114 -0.39 -7.05 -0.19
N LYS A 115 -0.59 -7.46 1.07
CA LYS A 115 -0.37 -6.59 2.24
C LYS A 115 1.13 -6.31 2.41
N ILE A 116 1.49 -5.04 2.32
CA ILE A 116 2.85 -4.53 2.52
C ILE A 116 3.06 -4.12 3.98
N TYR A 117 2.04 -3.54 4.60
CA TYR A 117 2.08 -3.12 6.00
C TYR A 117 0.73 -3.35 6.70
N PRO A 118 0.73 -3.85 7.95
CA PRO A 118 1.85 -4.44 8.68
C PRO A 118 2.34 -5.76 8.05
N SER A 119 3.59 -6.10 8.29
CA SER A 119 4.18 -7.36 7.84
C SER A 119 3.57 -8.56 8.59
N LYS A 120 3.73 -9.77 8.06
CA LYS A 120 3.30 -11.00 8.75
C LYS A 120 3.90 -11.09 10.16
N THR A 121 5.20 -10.82 10.29
CA THR A 121 5.91 -10.84 11.58
C THR A 121 5.31 -9.87 12.59
N MET A 122 5.04 -8.62 12.19
CA MET A 122 4.39 -7.64 13.08
C MET A 122 3.04 -8.13 13.58
N VAL A 123 2.22 -8.73 12.70
CA VAL A 123 0.91 -9.29 13.09
C VAL A 123 1.07 -10.45 14.06
N LEU A 124 2.05 -11.34 13.84
CA LEU A 124 2.35 -12.46 14.74
C LEU A 124 2.80 -11.97 16.13
N GLU A 125 3.60 -10.91 16.20
CA GLU A 125 4.04 -10.31 17.46
C GLU A 125 2.88 -9.71 18.25
N ILE A 126 1.96 -9.02 17.58
CA ILE A 126 0.74 -8.50 18.21
C ILE A 126 -0.11 -9.65 18.77
N LYS A 127 -0.32 -10.71 17.99
CA LYS A 127 -1.06 -11.90 18.45
C LYS A 127 -0.39 -12.54 19.68
N LYS A 128 0.92 -12.72 19.66
CA LYS A 128 1.68 -13.27 20.80
C LYS A 128 1.57 -12.41 22.06
N LYS A 129 1.46 -11.09 21.94
CA LYS A 129 1.27 -10.18 23.09
C LYS A 129 -0.11 -10.32 23.71
N ILE A 130 -1.13 -10.60 22.91
CA ILE A 130 -2.53 -10.73 23.37
C ILE A 130 -2.81 -12.13 23.94
N SER A 131 -2.11 -13.16 23.45
CA SER A 131 -2.20 -14.53 23.98
C SER A 131 -1.39 -14.79 25.26
N LYS A 132 -0.72 -13.76 25.79
CA LYS A 132 0.00 -13.80 27.08
C LYS A 132 -0.78 -13.02 28.11
#